data_AF-A0AAP0K0T2-F1
#
_entry.id   AF-A0AAP0K0T2-F1
#
_cell.length_a   1.000
_cell.length_b   1.000
_cell.length_c   1.000
_cell.angle_alpha   90.00
_cell.angle_beta   90.00
_cell.angle_gamma   90.00
#
_symmetry.space_group_name_H-M   'P 1'
#
loop_
_entity.id
_entity.type
_entity.pdbx_description
1 polymer ?
#
loop_
_entity_poly.entity_id
_entity_poly.type
_entity_poly.pdbx_seq_one_letter_code
_entity_poly.pdbx_strand_id
1 'polypeptide(L)'
;MKTSTTILCAVVVLLVSLVGGECARTVTQACEPSGKARGRKPPPGQCNTENDSDCCKQGKLYPVYKCSPQVTSNTKAVLTINSFEKGGDGGGPSECDNQYHSDDVPIVALSTGWFNHRQRCFNNITIHGNGRSVVAMVVDECDSTAGCDNEHDYQPPCPNNIVDASKAVWKALGVSESDWGDLDITWSDA
;
A
#
# COMPACT_ATOMS: atom_id res chain seq x y z
N MET A 1 68.45 -35.48 -29.24
CA MET A 1 68.41 -35.19 -27.79
C MET A 1 68.43 -33.69 -27.59
N LYS A 2 67.43 -33.12 -26.88
CA LYS A 2 67.28 -31.71 -26.45
C LYS A 2 67.02 -30.72 -27.63
N THR A 3 66.09 -29.76 -27.60
CA THR A 3 65.30 -29.13 -26.52
C THR A 3 64.08 -28.41 -27.11
N SER A 4 63.02 -28.34 -26.32
CA SER A 4 61.77 -27.57 -26.51
C SER A 4 62.00 -26.07 -26.65
N THR A 5 61.24 -25.38 -27.52
CA THR A 5 60.67 -24.02 -27.34
C THR A 5 59.86 -23.64 -28.58
N THR A 6 58.52 -23.70 -28.53
CA THR A 6 57.64 -22.68 -29.13
C THR A 6 56.26 -22.75 -28.46
N ILE A 7 56.16 -22.19 -27.26
CA ILE A 7 54.90 -21.68 -26.72
C ILE A 7 54.82 -20.24 -27.22
N LEU A 8 54.03 -19.97 -28.26
CA LEU A 8 53.38 -18.67 -28.48
C LEU A 8 52.42 -18.82 -29.66
N CYS A 9 51.16 -19.12 -29.37
CA CYS A 9 49.99 -18.76 -30.20
C CYS A 9 48.67 -19.36 -29.68
N ALA A 10 48.71 -20.37 -28.82
CA ALA A 10 47.49 -21.02 -28.34
C ALA A 10 46.90 -20.45 -27.03
N VAL A 11 47.57 -19.51 -26.36
CA VAL A 11 47.13 -19.00 -25.04
C VAL A 11 46.38 -17.67 -25.13
N VAL A 12 46.36 -17.00 -26.29
CA VAL A 12 45.72 -15.67 -26.45
C VAL A 12 44.26 -15.75 -26.95
N VAL A 13 43.75 -16.95 -27.29
CA VAL A 13 42.31 -17.15 -27.55
C VAL A 13 41.63 -17.81 -26.35
N LEU A 14 42.22 -17.64 -25.16
CA LEU A 14 41.44 -17.49 -23.93
C LEU A 14 40.69 -16.15 -24.04
N LEU A 15 39.40 -16.14 -23.66
CA LEU A 15 38.56 -14.97 -23.32
C LEU A 15 37.49 -14.50 -24.33
N VAL A 16 36.87 -15.35 -25.18
CA VAL A 16 35.77 -14.85 -26.05
C VAL A 16 34.40 -15.57 -25.96
N SER A 17 34.18 -16.68 -25.22
CA SER A 17 32.86 -17.34 -25.37
C SER A 17 32.24 -18.04 -24.16
N LEU A 18 32.68 -17.77 -22.93
CA LEU A 18 32.05 -18.34 -21.74
C LEU A 18 31.80 -17.31 -20.63
N VAL A 19 31.37 -16.10 -20.98
CA VAL A 19 30.59 -15.31 -20.03
C VAL A 19 29.15 -15.78 -20.20
N GLY A 20 28.78 -16.77 -19.39
CA GLY A 20 27.39 -17.15 -19.22
C GLY A 20 26.60 -15.87 -18.96
N GLY A 21 25.65 -15.58 -19.85
CA GLY A 21 24.62 -14.61 -19.56
C GLY A 21 23.83 -15.16 -18.37
N GLU A 22 24.28 -14.81 -17.16
CA GLU A 22 23.41 -14.77 -16.02
C GLU A 22 22.36 -13.71 -16.37
N CYS A 23 21.26 -14.17 -16.98
CA CYS A 23 20.00 -13.48 -16.80
C CYS A 23 19.81 -13.43 -15.29
N ALA A 24 20.26 -12.36 -14.66
CA ALA A 24 19.77 -11.94 -13.37
C ALA A 24 18.27 -11.76 -13.60
N ARG A 25 17.52 -12.84 -13.33
CA ARG A 25 16.11 -12.70 -12.99
C ARG A 25 16.16 -11.86 -11.73
N THR A 26 16.00 -10.56 -11.87
CA THR A 26 15.43 -9.76 -10.79
C THR A 26 14.09 -10.41 -10.55
N VAL A 27 14.05 -11.38 -9.65
CA VAL A 27 12.83 -11.72 -8.94
C VAL A 27 12.53 -10.42 -8.22
N THR A 28 11.65 -9.60 -8.81
CA THR A 28 10.92 -8.61 -8.04
C THR A 28 10.24 -9.44 -6.96
N GLN A 29 10.85 -9.47 -5.77
CA GLN A 29 10.33 -10.24 -4.67
C GLN A 29 8.94 -9.68 -4.40
N ALA A 30 7.93 -10.53 -4.66
CA ALA A 30 6.55 -10.16 -4.39
C ALA A 30 6.45 -9.74 -2.91
N CYS A 31 5.63 -8.72 -2.63
CA CYS A 31 5.43 -8.28 -1.26
C CYS A 31 4.73 -9.39 -0.46
N GLU A 32 5.44 -9.94 0.53
CA GLU A 32 4.95 -10.99 1.40
C GLU A 32 4.55 -10.44 2.79
N PRO A 33 3.63 -11.11 3.51
CA PRO A 33 3.30 -10.74 4.88
C PRO A 33 4.55 -10.69 5.77
N SER A 34 4.68 -9.62 6.54
CA SER A 34 5.79 -9.41 7.49
C SER A 34 5.55 -10.07 8.84
N GLY A 35 4.33 -10.52 9.12
CA GLY A 35 3.94 -11.16 10.37
C GLY A 35 2.43 -11.32 10.51
N LYS A 36 1.97 -11.46 11.76
CA LYS A 36 0.54 -11.47 12.09
C LYS A 36 0.25 -10.73 13.40
N ALA A 37 -0.79 -9.91 13.40
CA ALA A 37 -1.39 -9.31 14.60
C ALA A 37 -2.44 -10.26 15.19
N ARG A 38 -2.51 -10.37 16.52
CA ARG A 38 -3.54 -11.16 17.21
C ARG A 38 -4.69 -10.26 17.63
N GLY A 39 -5.87 -10.55 17.09
CA GLY A 39 -7.11 -9.87 17.41
C GLY A 39 -7.46 -9.88 18.88
N ARG A 40 -7.86 -8.71 19.39
CA ARG A 40 -8.36 -8.49 20.74
C ARG A 40 -9.80 -8.01 20.64
N LYS A 41 -10.68 -8.50 21.52
CA LYS A 41 -12.04 -7.98 21.60
C LYS A 41 -12.00 -6.50 22.03
N PRO A 42 -12.63 -5.57 21.29
CA PRO A 42 -12.73 -4.18 21.71
C PRO A 42 -13.44 -4.05 23.07
N PRO A 43 -12.98 -3.15 23.95
CA PRO A 43 -13.75 -2.71 25.11
C PRO A 43 -15.11 -2.11 24.71
N PRO A 44 -16.10 -2.04 25.61
CA PRO A 44 -17.36 -1.36 25.34
C PRO A 44 -17.13 0.10 24.92
N GLY A 45 -17.76 0.53 23.82
CA GLY A 45 -17.64 1.89 23.28
C GLY A 45 -16.37 2.15 22.46
N GLN A 46 -15.57 1.11 22.18
CA GLN A 46 -14.40 1.15 21.30
C GLN A 46 -14.67 0.40 19.99
N CYS A 47 -13.92 0.74 18.94
CA CYS A 47 -14.13 0.35 17.54
C CYS A 47 -15.36 1.01 16.92
N ASN A 48 -15.10 2.03 16.10
CA ASN A 48 -16.11 2.64 15.24
C ASN A 48 -16.42 1.70 14.07
N THR A 49 -17.71 1.54 13.76
CA THR A 49 -18.19 0.70 12.64
C THR A 49 -18.90 1.54 11.57
N GLU A 50 -18.66 2.87 11.55
CA GLU A 50 -19.02 3.72 10.41
C GLU A 50 -18.32 3.20 9.13
N ASN A 51 -18.95 3.49 7.98
CA ASN A 51 -18.51 3.04 6.65
C ASN A 51 -18.19 1.54 6.57
N ASP A 52 -18.94 0.72 7.32
CA ASP A 52 -18.78 -0.74 7.39
C ASP A 52 -17.40 -1.21 7.92
N SER A 53 -16.74 -0.38 8.73
CA SER A 53 -15.47 -0.74 9.38
C SER A 53 -15.60 -1.97 10.28
N ASP A 54 -14.65 -2.89 10.11
CA ASP A 54 -14.60 -4.17 10.81
C ASP A 54 -13.88 -4.06 12.17
N CYS A 55 -14.39 -4.76 13.19
CA CYS A 55 -13.69 -4.88 14.47
C CYS A 55 -12.91 -6.19 14.61
N CYS A 56 -11.75 -6.14 15.26
CA CYS A 56 -10.97 -7.34 15.51
C CYS A 56 -11.69 -8.36 16.38
N LYS A 57 -11.74 -9.59 15.87
CA LYS A 57 -12.23 -10.77 16.59
C LYS A 57 -11.17 -11.36 17.53
N GLN A 58 -11.53 -11.63 18.79
CA GLN A 58 -10.63 -12.21 19.79
C GLN A 58 -9.95 -13.49 19.28
N GLY A 59 -8.61 -13.51 19.33
CA GLY A 59 -7.80 -14.66 18.96
C GLY A 59 -7.63 -14.90 17.46
N LYS A 60 -8.37 -14.21 16.57
CA LYS A 60 -8.15 -14.27 15.12
C LYS A 60 -6.79 -13.65 14.79
N LEU A 61 -6.05 -14.26 13.87
CA LEU A 61 -4.77 -13.73 13.39
C LEU A 61 -4.99 -12.97 12.08
N TYR A 62 -4.49 -11.75 12.01
CA TYR A 62 -4.55 -10.88 10.83
C TYR A 62 -3.14 -10.72 10.27
N PRO A 63 -2.93 -10.83 8.95
CA PRO A 63 -1.61 -10.56 8.38
C PRO A 63 -1.24 -9.09 8.59
N VAL A 64 0.05 -8.82 8.75
CA VAL A 64 0.61 -7.46 8.70
C VAL A 64 1.67 -7.39 7.61
N TYR A 65 1.86 -6.21 7.05
CA TYR A 65 2.75 -5.94 5.94
C TYR A 65 3.58 -4.69 6.21
N LYS A 66 4.84 -4.72 5.82
CA LYS A 66 5.73 -3.55 5.77
C LYS A 66 5.98 -3.08 4.34
N CYS A 67 5.33 -3.72 3.37
CA CYS A 67 5.48 -3.48 1.95
C CYS A 67 4.10 -3.44 1.31
N SER A 68 4.06 -2.92 0.10
CA SER A 68 2.88 -2.92 -0.79
C SER A 68 3.29 -3.45 -2.17
N PRO A 69 2.35 -3.83 -3.04
CA PRO A 69 2.67 -4.18 -4.42
C PRO A 69 3.47 -3.07 -5.13
N GLN A 70 4.22 -3.44 -6.16
CA GLN A 70 5.06 -2.47 -6.88
C GLN A 70 4.22 -1.34 -7.49
N VAL A 71 4.65 -0.10 -7.25
CA VAL A 71 4.07 1.09 -7.87
C VAL A 71 4.48 1.14 -9.36
N THR A 72 3.49 1.40 -10.22
CA THR A 72 3.63 1.53 -11.68
C THR A 72 2.85 2.77 -12.15
N SER A 73 2.85 3.06 -13.45
CA SER A 73 1.98 4.09 -14.02
C SER A 73 0.49 3.73 -14.02
N ASN A 74 0.13 2.52 -13.58
CA ASN A 74 -1.25 2.04 -13.49
C ASN A 74 -1.39 1.03 -12.33
N THR A 75 -0.99 1.45 -11.13
CA THR A 75 -0.90 0.59 -9.94
C THR A 75 -2.29 0.12 -9.55
N LYS A 76 -2.52 -1.19 -9.54
CA LYS A 76 -3.80 -1.77 -9.10
C LYS A 76 -3.94 -1.64 -7.59
N ALA A 77 -5.12 -1.22 -7.14
CA ALA A 77 -5.46 -1.09 -5.74
C ALA A 77 -6.95 -1.39 -5.52
N VAL A 78 -7.31 -1.55 -4.25
CA VAL A 78 -8.70 -1.46 -3.81
C VAL A 78 -8.89 -0.10 -3.17
N LEU A 79 -9.91 0.63 -3.62
CA LEU A 79 -10.38 1.85 -3.01
C LEU A 79 -11.34 1.47 -1.88
N THR A 80 -11.08 1.96 -0.68
CA THR A 80 -11.99 1.87 0.48
C THR A 80 -12.50 3.25 0.84
N ILE A 81 -13.52 3.31 1.70
CA ILE A 81 -14.08 4.56 2.20
C ILE A 81 -13.64 4.79 3.64
N ASN A 82 -13.20 6.02 3.93
CA ASN A 82 -12.82 6.46 5.25
C ASN A 82 -13.24 7.91 5.49
N SER A 83 -13.62 8.22 6.73
CA SER A 83 -13.79 9.58 7.22
C SER A 83 -12.52 10.09 7.87
N PHE A 84 -12.00 11.21 7.37
CA PHE A 84 -10.85 11.91 7.94
C PHE A 84 -11.26 12.99 8.95
N GLU A 85 -12.57 13.12 9.21
CA GLU A 85 -13.12 14.05 10.18
C GLU A 85 -12.92 13.58 11.62
N LYS A 86 -12.91 14.55 12.54
CA LYS A 86 -12.83 14.25 13.96
C LYS A 86 -14.06 13.44 14.40
N GLY A 87 -13.80 12.24 14.91
CA GLY A 87 -14.84 11.32 15.37
C GLY A 87 -15.40 10.41 14.28
N GLY A 88 -14.83 10.44 13.06
CA GLY A 88 -15.06 9.42 12.04
C GLY A 88 -14.38 8.09 12.35
N ASP A 89 -14.44 7.17 11.41
CA ASP A 89 -13.81 5.84 11.47
C ASP A 89 -12.29 5.85 11.25
N GLY A 90 -11.72 6.91 10.67
CA GLY A 90 -10.26 7.07 10.56
C GLY A 90 -9.53 7.24 11.90
N GLY A 91 -10.28 7.40 13.00
CA GLY A 91 -9.74 7.45 14.36
C GLY A 91 -8.99 8.74 14.67
N GLY A 92 -7.66 8.69 14.58
CA GLY A 92 -6.75 9.79 14.94
C GLY A 92 -6.67 10.90 13.86
N PRO A 93 -5.98 12.02 14.16
CA PRO A 93 -5.57 12.99 13.13
C PRO A 93 -4.61 12.34 12.12
N SER A 94 -4.64 12.81 10.87
CA SER A 94 -3.85 12.21 9.79
C SER A 94 -2.35 12.36 9.97
N GLU A 95 -1.62 11.31 9.60
CA GLU A 95 -0.19 11.16 9.87
C GLU A 95 0.65 12.29 9.27
N CYS A 96 0.32 12.79 8.07
CA CYS A 96 1.15 13.78 7.37
C CYS A 96 1.24 15.14 8.07
N ASP A 97 0.17 15.64 8.68
CA ASP A 97 0.12 16.96 9.33
C ASP A 97 -0.44 16.97 10.76
N ASN A 98 -0.84 15.82 11.29
CA ASN A 98 -1.47 15.68 12.60
C ASN A 98 -2.75 16.53 12.71
N GLN A 99 -3.55 16.59 11.63
CA GLN A 99 -4.83 17.29 11.56
C GLN A 99 -5.96 16.37 11.10
N TYR A 100 -7.18 16.72 11.49
CA TYR A 100 -8.38 16.17 10.87
C TYR A 100 -8.72 16.96 9.61
N HIS A 101 -9.32 16.29 8.63
CA HIS A 101 -9.67 16.87 7.34
C HIS A 101 -11.15 16.65 7.04
N SER A 102 -11.76 17.54 6.27
CA SER A 102 -13.16 17.37 5.88
C SER A 102 -13.31 16.29 4.81
N ASP A 103 -14.36 15.49 4.94
CA ASP A 103 -14.71 14.44 3.96
C ASP A 103 -15.13 14.99 2.59
N ASP A 104 -15.36 16.30 2.49
CA ASP A 104 -15.69 17.01 1.25
C ASP A 104 -14.45 17.44 0.44
N VAL A 105 -13.24 17.15 0.93
CA VAL A 105 -11.98 17.38 0.19
C VAL A 105 -11.49 16.06 -0.40
N PRO A 106 -11.02 16.01 -1.66
CA PRO A 106 -10.49 14.77 -2.25
C PRO A 106 -9.12 14.41 -1.67
N ILE A 107 -9.13 13.68 -0.57
CA ILE A 107 -7.93 13.20 0.15
C ILE A 107 -7.97 11.69 0.37
N VAL A 108 -6.80 11.10 0.58
CA VAL A 108 -6.62 9.66 0.78
C VAL A 108 -5.53 9.33 1.81
N ALA A 109 -5.64 8.14 2.40
CA ALA A 109 -4.56 7.41 3.02
C ALA A 109 -4.03 6.33 2.07
N LEU A 110 -2.76 5.97 2.21
CA LEU A 110 -2.15 4.87 1.44
C LEU A 110 -1.66 3.77 2.37
N SER A 111 -1.79 2.50 1.96
CA SER A 111 -1.13 1.39 2.67
C SER A 111 0.35 1.70 2.93
N THR A 112 0.87 1.30 4.09
CA THR A 112 2.24 1.60 4.57
C THR A 112 3.32 1.58 3.49
N GLY A 113 3.37 0.52 2.67
CA GLY A 113 4.42 0.40 1.64
C GLY A 113 4.31 1.46 0.53
N TRP A 114 3.10 1.89 0.20
CA TRP A 114 2.86 2.99 -0.74
C TRP A 114 3.01 4.36 -0.09
N PHE A 115 2.60 4.51 1.17
CA PHE A 115 2.84 5.72 1.96
C PHE A 115 4.33 6.07 2.06
N ASN A 116 5.17 5.02 2.13
CA ASN A 116 6.62 5.09 1.95
C ASN A 116 7.28 6.10 2.91
N HIS A 117 7.06 5.90 4.22
CA HIS A 117 7.65 6.75 5.27
C HIS A 117 7.41 8.24 5.04
N ARG A 118 6.14 8.61 4.76
CA ARG A 118 5.70 10.00 4.51
C ARG A 118 6.26 10.63 3.22
N GLN A 119 6.98 9.89 2.37
CA GLN A 119 7.52 10.45 1.11
C GLN A 119 6.44 10.86 0.12
N ARG A 120 5.21 10.33 0.25
CA ARG A 120 4.05 10.75 -0.55
C ARG A 120 3.17 11.79 0.12
N CYS A 121 3.46 12.23 1.36
CA CYS A 121 2.65 13.23 2.03
C CYS A 121 2.49 14.50 1.19
N PHE A 122 1.24 14.95 1.05
CA PHE A 122 0.81 16.10 0.26
C PHE A 122 1.11 16.04 -1.24
N ASN A 123 1.61 14.91 -1.73
CA ASN A 123 1.65 14.64 -3.15
C ASN A 123 0.26 14.22 -3.61
N ASN A 124 -0.05 14.54 -4.86
CA ASN A 124 -1.27 14.12 -5.48
C ASN A 124 -1.08 12.76 -6.17
N ILE A 125 -2.13 11.96 -6.15
CA ILE A 125 -2.27 10.77 -6.99
C ILE A 125 -3.48 10.95 -7.90
N THR A 126 -3.42 10.35 -9.08
CA THR A 126 -4.60 10.21 -9.95
C THR A 126 -5.19 8.82 -9.74
N ILE A 127 -6.46 8.77 -9.37
CA ILE A 127 -7.23 7.54 -9.16
C ILE A 127 -8.15 7.34 -10.35
N HIS A 128 -8.13 6.16 -10.94
CA HIS A 128 -9.02 5.74 -12.02
C HIS A 128 -9.94 4.62 -11.52
N GLY A 129 -11.25 4.83 -11.63
CA GLY A 129 -12.27 3.90 -11.16
C GLY A 129 -13.63 4.26 -11.74
N ASN A 130 -14.52 3.27 -11.91
CA ASN A 130 -15.88 3.47 -12.42
C ASN A 130 -15.94 4.28 -13.75
N GLY A 131 -14.95 4.09 -14.62
CA GLY A 131 -14.84 4.83 -15.90
C GLY A 131 -14.52 6.33 -15.77
N ARG A 132 -14.24 6.81 -14.56
CA ARG A 132 -13.90 8.21 -14.26
C ARG A 132 -12.52 8.29 -13.60
N SER A 133 -12.09 9.51 -13.32
CA SER A 133 -10.81 9.75 -12.66
C SER A 133 -10.89 10.98 -11.75
N VAL A 134 -10.12 10.97 -10.67
CA VAL A 134 -10.04 12.06 -9.71
C VAL A 134 -8.60 12.21 -9.23
N VAL A 135 -8.16 13.45 -9.04
CA VAL A 135 -6.90 13.76 -8.37
C VAL A 135 -7.19 13.93 -6.88
N ALA A 136 -6.46 13.20 -6.05
CA ALA A 136 -6.59 13.27 -4.60
C ALA A 136 -5.24 13.45 -3.94
N MET A 137 -5.21 14.18 -2.82
CA MET A 137 -3.99 14.44 -2.06
C MET A 137 -3.80 13.37 -0.98
N VAL A 138 -2.59 12.83 -0.87
CA VAL A 138 -2.24 11.89 0.20
C VAL A 138 -2.02 12.67 1.50
N VAL A 139 -2.80 12.36 2.52
CA VAL A 139 -2.70 13.01 3.85
C VAL A 139 -2.39 12.05 4.98
N ASP A 140 -2.50 10.73 4.73
CA ASP A 140 -2.42 9.77 5.81
C ASP A 140 -1.83 8.41 5.41
N GLU A 141 -1.54 7.60 6.41
CA GLU A 141 -1.15 6.20 6.28
C GLU A 141 -2.32 5.28 6.66
N CYS A 142 -2.65 4.34 5.79
CA CYS A 142 -3.46 3.18 6.16
C CYS A 142 -2.50 2.12 6.73
N ASP A 143 -2.34 2.10 8.06
CA ASP A 143 -1.29 1.30 8.71
C ASP A 143 -1.54 -0.21 8.53
N SER A 144 -0.68 -0.83 7.74
CA SER A 144 -0.70 -2.28 7.47
C SER A 144 0.24 -3.07 8.38
N THR A 145 0.98 -2.41 9.26
CA THR A 145 1.98 -2.99 10.16
C THR A 145 1.43 -3.35 11.54
N ALA A 146 0.37 -2.66 11.98
CA ALA A 146 -0.23 -2.79 13.30
C ALA A 146 -1.77 -2.70 13.23
N GLY A 147 -2.44 -2.96 14.36
CA GLY A 147 -3.90 -3.06 14.44
C GLY A 147 -4.34 -4.01 15.56
N CYS A 148 -5.65 -4.05 15.80
CA CYS A 148 -6.29 -4.79 16.89
C CYS A 148 -5.84 -4.38 18.31
N ASP A 149 -5.47 -3.11 18.47
CA ASP A 149 -5.06 -2.51 19.74
C ASP A 149 -5.75 -1.14 19.94
N ASN A 150 -5.40 -0.46 21.03
CA ASN A 150 -6.03 0.80 21.40
C ASN A 150 -5.62 1.98 20.52
N GLU A 151 -4.47 1.90 19.83
CA GLU A 151 -4.02 2.99 18.96
C GLU A 151 -4.78 2.99 17.63
N HIS A 152 -5.29 1.83 17.22
CA HIS A 152 -6.03 1.61 15.97
C HIS A 152 -7.52 1.36 16.19
N ASP A 153 -8.09 1.83 17.31
CA ASP A 153 -9.49 1.62 17.70
C ASP A 153 -9.96 0.15 17.61
N TYR A 154 -9.05 -0.80 17.79
CA TYR A 154 -9.28 -2.24 17.64
C TYR A 154 -9.78 -2.67 16.24
N GLN A 155 -9.58 -1.85 15.22
CA GLN A 155 -9.74 -2.21 13.81
C GLN A 155 -8.58 -3.12 13.36
N PRO A 156 -8.78 -4.00 12.35
CA PRO A 156 -7.72 -4.85 11.84
C PRO A 156 -6.62 -4.03 11.14
N PRO A 157 -5.39 -4.56 11.03
CA PRO A 157 -4.37 -3.96 10.18
C PRO A 157 -4.88 -3.76 8.76
N CYS A 158 -4.53 -2.62 8.17
CA CYS A 158 -4.89 -2.30 6.79
C CYS A 158 -4.29 -3.35 5.83
N PRO A 159 -5.01 -3.77 4.78
CA PRO A 159 -4.41 -4.52 3.69
C PRO A 159 -3.30 -3.70 3.00
N ASN A 160 -2.42 -4.37 2.27
CA ASN A 160 -1.23 -3.74 1.72
C ASN A 160 -1.40 -3.10 0.33
N ASN A 161 -2.61 -3.07 -0.18
CA ASN A 161 -2.96 -2.61 -1.53
C ASN A 161 -4.17 -1.66 -1.54
N ILE A 162 -4.32 -0.86 -0.48
CA ILE A 162 -5.44 0.03 -0.24
C ILE A 162 -5.07 1.49 -0.59
N VAL A 163 -6.02 2.14 -1.26
CA VAL A 163 -6.17 3.60 -1.27
C VAL A 163 -7.41 3.91 -0.47
N ASP A 164 -7.26 4.46 0.72
CA ASP A 164 -8.36 4.65 1.65
C ASP A 164 -8.87 6.09 1.55
N ALA A 165 -10.12 6.28 1.15
CA ALA A 165 -10.51 7.53 0.49
C ALA A 165 -11.72 8.21 1.13
N SER A 166 -11.62 9.54 1.17
CA SER A 166 -12.70 10.43 1.60
C SER A 166 -13.95 10.30 0.71
N LYS A 167 -15.10 10.67 1.27
CA LYS A 167 -16.40 10.70 0.56
C LYS A 167 -16.33 11.51 -0.74
N ALA A 168 -15.55 12.59 -0.78
CA ALA A 168 -15.34 13.40 -1.97
C ALA A 168 -14.71 12.63 -3.14
N VAL A 169 -13.77 11.71 -2.89
CA VAL A 169 -13.13 10.88 -3.92
C VAL A 169 -14.18 9.95 -4.55
N TRP A 170 -14.97 9.28 -3.72
CA TRP A 170 -16.05 8.39 -4.17
C TRP A 170 -17.10 9.12 -5.02
N LYS A 171 -17.56 10.29 -4.56
CA LYS A 171 -18.47 11.17 -5.32
C LYS A 171 -17.86 11.59 -6.66
N ALA A 172 -16.58 11.96 -6.69
CA ALA A 172 -15.89 12.37 -7.91
C ALA A 172 -15.73 11.24 -8.93
N LEU A 173 -15.56 10.00 -8.47
CA LEU A 173 -15.59 8.79 -9.30
C LEU A 173 -17.01 8.42 -9.76
N GLY A 174 -18.05 9.12 -9.28
CA GLY A 174 -19.44 8.90 -9.69
C GLY A 174 -20.00 7.55 -9.26
N VAL A 175 -19.47 6.96 -8.20
CA VAL A 175 -20.00 5.73 -7.61
C VAL A 175 -21.21 6.08 -6.76
N SER A 176 -22.31 5.33 -6.90
CA SER A 176 -23.50 5.57 -6.10
C SER A 176 -23.23 5.26 -4.62
N GLU A 177 -23.78 6.04 -3.69
CA GLU A 177 -23.53 5.86 -2.24
C GLU A 177 -23.92 4.46 -1.74
N SER A 178 -24.92 3.82 -2.36
CA SER A 178 -25.31 2.44 -2.02
C SER A 178 -24.29 1.38 -2.47
N ASP A 179 -23.35 1.74 -3.34
CA ASP A 179 -22.29 0.88 -3.84
C ASP A 179 -20.92 1.23 -3.23
N TRP A 180 -20.89 2.09 -2.20
CA TRP A 180 -19.66 2.39 -1.46
C TRP A 180 -19.25 1.21 -0.57
N GLY A 181 -17.95 1.10 -0.32
CA GLY A 181 -17.33 -0.06 0.33
C GLY A 181 -15.99 -0.31 -0.34
N ASP A 182 -15.93 -1.34 -1.19
CA ASP A 182 -14.72 -1.71 -1.93
C ASP A 182 -14.89 -1.49 -3.44
N LEU A 183 -13.92 -0.83 -4.08
CA LEU A 183 -13.87 -0.68 -5.53
C LEU A 183 -12.48 -1.00 -6.09
N ASP A 184 -12.41 -1.89 -7.07
CA ASP A 184 -11.18 -2.10 -7.83
C ASP A 184 -10.84 -0.84 -8.65
N ILE A 185 -9.64 -0.31 -8.43
CA ILE A 185 -9.14 0.89 -9.09
C ILE A 185 -7.73 0.68 -9.63
N THR A 186 -7.28 1.67 -10.39
CA THR A 186 -5.85 1.91 -10.58
C THR A 186 -5.46 3.32 -10.16
N TRP A 187 -4.20 3.52 -9.80
CA TRP A 187 -3.67 4.83 -9.47
C TRP A 187 -2.22 5.03 -9.94
N SER A 188 -1.84 6.29 -10.07
CA SER A 188 -0.46 6.72 -10.35
C SER A 188 -0.15 7.99 -9.56
N ASP A 189 1.15 8.21 -9.28
CA ASP A 189 1.62 9.54 -8.87
C ASP A 189 1.21 10.57 -9.96
N ALA A 190 0.76 11.76 -9.55
CA ALA A 190 0.24 12.81 -10.44
C ALA A 190 1.32 13.81 -10.91
#